data_AF-A0A1C6DWW2-F1
#
_entry.id   AF-A0A1C6DWW2-F1
#
_cell.length_a   1.000
_cell.length_b   1.000
_cell.length_c   1.000
_cell.angle_alpha   90.00
_cell.angle_beta   90.00
_cell.angle_gamma   90.00
#
_symmetry.space_group_name_H-M   'P 1'
#
loop_
_entity.id
_entity.type
_entity.pdbx_description
1 polymer ?
#
loop_
_entity_poly.entity_id
_entity_poly.type
_entity_poly.pdbx_seq_one_letter_code
_entity_poly.pdbx_strand_id
1 'polypeptide(L)'
;MNGKTEGCIAGGTLPGGASGSMEECYENLVTAIVKQAVRDYERILLQLFSRPTGEKQVRLNMEKVELEVFFHSAWYGTLTDIDGDRLIRTMRSHALDKAKEIIRKKHQKRLKEMGMAAGGADKVSKSAEKV
;
A
#
# COMPACT_ATOMS: atom_id res chain seq x y z
N MET A 1 7.30 -33.74 10.69
CA MET A 1 7.52 -32.28 10.66
C MET A 1 6.15 -31.63 10.77
N ASN A 2 5.85 -31.13 11.97
CA ASN A 2 4.57 -30.57 12.35
C ASN A 2 4.43 -29.14 11.81
N GLY A 3 3.22 -28.73 11.41
CA GLY A 3 2.94 -27.31 11.15
C GLY A 3 1.70 -26.97 10.34
N LYS A 4 0.51 -27.39 10.81
CA LYS A 4 -0.80 -26.70 10.72
C LYS A 4 -1.05 -25.73 9.54
N THR A 5 -1.91 -26.15 8.62
CA THR A 5 -2.78 -25.25 7.86
C THR A 5 -4.10 -25.08 8.61
N GLU A 6 -4.17 -24.06 9.46
CA GLU A 6 -5.42 -23.48 9.98
C GLU A 6 -5.48 -22.04 9.44
N GLY A 7 -6.57 -21.52 8.90
CA GLY A 7 -7.90 -22.10 8.82
C GLY A 7 -8.81 -21.30 7.90
N CYS A 8 -9.93 -21.95 7.58
CA CYS A 8 -11.16 -21.30 7.17
C CYS A 8 -11.55 -20.28 8.25
N ILE A 9 -11.72 -19.01 7.87
CA ILE A 9 -12.34 -18.03 8.74
C ILE A 9 -13.59 -17.51 8.05
N ALA A 10 -14.70 -18.01 8.58
CA ALA A 10 -16.01 -17.39 8.73
C ALA A 10 -16.58 -16.64 7.52
N GLY A 11 -17.68 -17.22 7.02
CA GLY A 11 -18.65 -16.51 6.21
C GLY A 11 -19.05 -15.18 6.86
N GLY A 12 -18.82 -14.10 6.11
CA GLY A 12 -19.73 -12.97 6.14
C GLY A 12 -20.93 -13.34 5.30
N THR A 13 -21.94 -13.94 5.92
CA THR A 13 -23.32 -13.77 5.45
C THR A 13 -23.54 -12.26 5.31
N LEU A 14 -23.67 -11.78 4.09
CA LEU A 14 -24.32 -10.50 3.84
C LEU A 14 -25.81 -10.79 3.77
N PRO A 15 -26.60 -10.44 4.80
CA PRO A 15 -28.05 -10.48 4.69
C PRO A 15 -28.45 -9.23 3.92
N GLY A 16 -28.92 -9.42 2.70
CA GLY A 16 -29.39 -8.31 1.88
C GLY A 16 -29.84 -8.81 0.53
N GLY A 17 -31.12 -9.15 0.44
CA GLY A 17 -31.75 -9.56 -0.81
C GLY A 17 -31.50 -8.51 -1.88
N ALA A 18 -30.71 -8.87 -2.89
CA ALA A 18 -30.51 -8.04 -4.06
C ALA A 18 -31.59 -8.39 -5.08
N SER A 19 -32.76 -7.75 -4.94
CA SER A 19 -33.52 -7.32 -6.10
C SER A 19 -32.81 -6.09 -6.69
N GLY A 20 -31.54 -6.25 -7.06
CA GLY A 20 -30.76 -5.17 -7.68
C GLY A 20 -31.12 -5.14 -9.15
N SER A 21 -31.70 -4.02 -9.58
CA SER A 21 -31.89 -3.75 -11.01
C SER A 21 -30.56 -3.94 -11.75
N MET A 22 -30.59 -4.32 -13.03
CA MET A 22 -29.39 -4.45 -13.88
C MET A 22 -28.46 -3.24 -13.75
N GLU A 23 -29.04 -2.04 -13.61
CA GLU A 23 -28.35 -0.77 -13.39
C GLU A 23 -27.46 -0.79 -12.13
N GLU A 24 -27.97 -1.30 -11.01
CA GLU A 24 -27.21 -1.36 -9.75
C GLU A 24 -26.03 -2.34 -9.85
N CYS A 25 -26.21 -3.43 -10.61
CA CYS A 25 -25.12 -4.37 -10.88
C CYS A 25 -24.00 -3.74 -11.70
N TYR A 26 -24.34 -2.94 -12.72
CA TYR A 26 -23.37 -2.21 -13.52
C TYR A 26 -22.65 -1.12 -12.72
N GLU A 27 -23.38 -0.32 -11.95
CA GLU A 27 -22.81 0.71 -11.08
C GLU A 27 -21.83 0.13 -10.05
N ASN A 28 -22.19 -1.00 -9.45
CA ASN A 28 -21.32 -1.72 -8.52
C ASN A 28 -20.05 -2.25 -9.20
N LEU A 29 -20.18 -2.77 -10.43
CA LEU A 29 -19.05 -3.24 -11.22
C LEU A 29 -18.09 -2.09 -11.57
N VAL A 30 -18.63 -1.00 -12.10
CA VAL A 30 -17.88 0.21 -12.45
C VAL A 30 -17.13 0.74 -11.23
N THR A 31 -17.84 0.89 -10.12
CA THR A 31 -17.27 1.32 -8.85
C THR A 31 -16.14 0.40 -8.39
N ALA A 32 -16.31 -0.92 -8.52
CA ALA A 32 -15.28 -1.89 -8.15
C ALA A 32 -14.02 -1.76 -9.01
N ILE A 33 -14.17 -1.61 -10.33
CA ILE A 33 -13.06 -1.42 -11.26
C ILE A 33 -12.29 -0.15 -10.94
N VAL A 34 -13.00 0.97 -10.75
CA VAL A 34 -12.36 2.27 -10.42
C VAL A 34 -11.64 2.19 -9.08
N LYS A 35 -12.28 1.61 -8.05
CA LYS A 35 -11.65 1.40 -6.73
C LYS A 35 -10.38 0.54 -6.84
N GLN A 36 -10.40 -0.47 -7.69
CA GLN A 36 -9.24 -1.33 -7.89
C GLN A 36 -8.10 -0.57 -8.58
N ALA A 37 -8.38 0.16 -9.66
CA ALA A 37 -7.40 0.98 -10.37
C ALA A 37 -6.73 2.02 -9.44
N VAL A 38 -7.52 2.66 -8.57
CA VAL A 38 -7.04 3.59 -7.54
C VAL A 38 -6.01 2.92 -6.62
N ARG A 39 -6.34 1.73 -6.09
CA ARG A 39 -5.46 0.99 -5.18
C ARG A 39 -4.18 0.55 -5.86
N ASP A 40 -4.26 0.14 -7.12
CA ASP A 40 -3.11 -0.29 -7.89
C ASP A 40 -2.18 0.89 -8.19
N TYR A 41 -2.72 2.08 -8.52
CA TYR A 41 -1.93 3.30 -8.72
C TYR A 41 -1.20 3.74 -7.45
N GLU A 42 -1.88 3.76 -6.29
CA GLU A 42 -1.24 4.08 -5.00
C GLU A 42 -0.07 3.13 -4.70
N ARG A 43 -0.25 1.84 -4.94
CA ARG A 43 0.79 0.82 -4.70
C ARG A 43 2.01 1.06 -5.58
N ILE A 44 1.80 1.32 -6.87
CA ILE A 44 2.88 1.57 -7.83
C ILE A 44 3.67 2.82 -7.42
N LEU A 45 2.97 3.91 -7.07
CA LEU A 45 3.61 5.14 -6.62
C LEU A 45 4.45 4.90 -5.36
N LEU A 46 3.92 4.18 -4.37
CA LEU A 46 4.63 3.87 -3.13
C LEU A 46 5.90 3.05 -3.40
N GLN A 47 5.82 2.08 -4.31
CA GLN A 47 6.97 1.30 -4.73
C GLN A 47 7.99 2.15 -5.48
N LEU A 48 7.56 3.10 -6.31
CA LEU A 48 8.43 4.02 -7.03
C LEU A 48 9.17 4.98 -6.10
N PHE A 49 8.53 5.45 -5.02
CA PHE A 49 9.18 6.27 -3.98
C PHE A 49 10.27 5.52 -3.22
N SER A 50 10.21 4.20 -3.18
CA SER A 50 11.24 3.36 -2.57
C SER A 50 12.51 3.24 -3.44
N ARG A 51 12.58 3.98 -4.56
CA ARG A 51 13.70 3.98 -5.53
C ARG A 51 14.08 2.56 -5.99
N PRO A 52 13.16 1.84 -6.66
CA PRO A 52 13.47 0.53 -7.23
C PRO A 52 14.49 0.68 -8.36
N THR A 53 15.37 -0.30 -8.55
CA THR A 53 16.41 -0.29 -9.59
C THR A 53 16.15 -1.38 -10.64
N GLY A 54 16.63 -1.18 -11.87
CA GLY A 54 16.59 -2.17 -12.94
C GLY A 54 15.19 -2.42 -13.51
N GLU A 55 14.90 -3.67 -13.87
CA GLU A 55 13.65 -4.09 -14.52
C GLU A 55 12.40 -3.73 -13.72
N LYS A 56 12.49 -3.75 -12.38
CA LYS A 56 11.37 -3.40 -11.51
C LYS A 56 10.95 -1.93 -11.69
N GLN A 57 11.91 -1.02 -11.89
CA GLN A 57 11.60 0.39 -12.13
C GLN A 57 10.88 0.57 -13.47
N VAL A 58 11.38 -0.12 -14.52
CA VAL A 58 10.81 -0.05 -15.86
C VAL A 58 9.36 -0.55 -15.84
N ARG A 59 9.11 -1.71 -15.24
CA ARG A 59 7.76 -2.28 -15.12
C ARG A 59 6.80 -1.35 -14.36
N LEU A 60 7.22 -0.81 -13.21
CA LEU A 60 6.39 0.09 -12.42
C LEU A 60 6.07 1.40 -13.17
N ASN A 61 7.02 1.91 -13.97
CA ASN A 61 6.76 3.08 -14.80
C ASN A 61 5.78 2.77 -15.94
N MET A 62 5.85 1.59 -16.55
CA MET A 62 4.88 1.16 -17.56
C MET A 62 3.48 1.05 -16.96
N GLU A 63 3.32 0.31 -15.85
CA GLU A 63 2.02 0.17 -15.16
C GLU A 63 1.46 1.53 -14.71
N LYS A 64 2.32 2.44 -14.25
CA LYS A 64 1.94 3.81 -13.90
C LYS A 64 1.34 4.54 -15.12
N VAL A 65 1.99 4.46 -16.28
CA VAL A 65 1.54 5.14 -17.50
C VAL A 65 0.23 4.54 -18.00
N GLU A 66 0.09 3.22 -17.98
CA GLU A 66 -1.15 2.54 -18.36
C GLU A 66 -2.34 2.99 -17.51
N LEU A 67 -2.14 3.13 -16.19
CA LEU A 67 -3.18 3.65 -15.30
C LEU A 67 -3.49 5.13 -15.55
N GLU A 68 -2.49 5.95 -15.89
CA GLU A 68 -2.73 7.36 -16.25
C GLU A 68 -3.53 7.49 -17.54
N VAL A 69 -3.24 6.64 -18.55
CA VAL A 69 -4.04 6.56 -19.78
C VAL A 69 -5.45 6.08 -19.47
N PHE A 70 -5.62 5.12 -18.55
CA PHE A 70 -6.92 4.65 -18.10
C PHE A 70 -7.77 5.78 -17.50
N PHE A 71 -7.22 6.55 -16.56
CA PHE A 71 -7.93 7.67 -15.93
C PHE A 71 -8.20 8.84 -16.89
N HIS A 72 -7.42 8.99 -17.96
CA HIS A 72 -7.67 9.98 -19.01
C HIS A 72 -8.53 9.44 -20.16
N SER A 73 -8.90 8.17 -20.12
CA SER A 73 -9.67 7.56 -21.19
C SER A 73 -11.09 8.14 -21.24
N ALA A 74 -11.65 8.27 -22.44
CA ALA A 74 -13.04 8.69 -22.62
C ALA A 74 -14.01 7.75 -21.87
N TRP A 75 -13.67 6.46 -21.77
CA TRP A 75 -14.44 5.48 -21.01
C TRP A 75 -14.54 5.83 -19.52
N TYR A 76 -13.44 6.25 -18.89
CA TYR A 76 -13.47 6.71 -17.50
C TYR A 76 -14.38 7.93 -17.31
N GLY A 77 -14.33 8.89 -18.24
CA GLY A 77 -15.22 10.05 -18.24
C GLY A 77 -16.69 9.71 -18.49
N THR A 78 -17.00 8.62 -19.20
CA THR A 78 -18.38 8.13 -19.34
C THR A 78 -18.92 7.44 -18.10
N LEU A 79 -18.03 6.92 -17.26
CA LEU A 79 -18.39 6.15 -16.06
C LEU A 79 -18.39 6.98 -14.78
N THR A 80 -17.61 8.06 -14.75
CA THR A 80 -17.45 8.90 -13.56
C THR A 80 -17.35 10.37 -13.94
N ASP A 81 -17.99 11.25 -13.16
CA ASP A 81 -17.87 12.71 -13.29
C ASP A 81 -16.61 13.27 -12.61
N ILE A 82 -15.67 12.39 -12.25
CA ILE A 82 -14.44 12.77 -11.55
C ILE A 82 -13.37 13.10 -12.59
N ASP A 83 -12.80 14.30 -12.48
CA ASP A 83 -11.64 14.68 -13.29
C ASP A 83 -10.43 13.78 -12.97
N GLY A 84 -10.03 12.97 -13.96
CA GLY A 84 -8.91 12.03 -13.87
C GLY A 84 -7.57 12.71 -13.55
N ASP A 85 -7.34 13.93 -14.07
CA ASP A 85 -6.12 14.70 -13.79
C ASP A 85 -6.06 15.11 -12.31
N ARG A 86 -7.18 15.58 -11.78
CA ARG A 86 -7.32 15.94 -10.36
C ARG A 86 -7.16 14.72 -9.45
N LEU A 87 -7.69 13.58 -9.87
CA LEU A 87 -7.55 12.32 -9.16
C LEU A 87 -6.08 11.89 -9.07
N ILE A 88 -5.36 11.89 -10.20
CA ILE A 88 -3.94 11.54 -10.28
C ILE A 88 -3.10 12.44 -9.36
N ARG A 89 -3.32 13.77 -9.40
CA ARG A 89 -2.60 14.72 -8.53
C ARG A 89 -2.81 14.42 -7.05
N THR A 90 -4.05 14.14 -6.67
CA THR A 90 -4.42 13.82 -5.28
C THR A 90 -3.73 12.54 -4.83
N MET A 91 -3.74 11.48 -5.65
CA MET A 91 -3.08 10.22 -5.32
C MET A 91 -1.57 10.35 -5.21
N ARG A 92 -0.93 11.13 -6.11
CA ARG A 92 0.51 11.41 -6.02
C ARG A 92 0.86 12.09 -4.71
N SER A 93 0.07 13.09 -4.29
CA SER A 93 0.27 13.74 -2.99
C SER A 93 0.12 12.76 -1.83
N HIS A 94 -0.95 11.95 -1.84
CA HIS A 94 -1.21 10.98 -0.79
C HIS A 94 -0.12 9.90 -0.69
N ALA A 95 0.35 9.39 -1.83
CA ALA A 95 1.43 8.43 -1.89
C ALA A 95 2.77 9.01 -1.39
N LEU A 96 3.05 10.28 -1.70
CA LEU A 96 4.21 11.01 -1.16
C LEU A 96 4.17 11.08 0.36
N ASP A 97 3.03 11.46 0.94
CA ASP A 97 2.91 11.62 2.39
C ASP A 97 3.00 10.27 3.13
N LYS A 98 2.39 9.22 2.57
CA LYS A 98 2.58 7.84 3.04
C LYS A 98 4.06 7.42 2.98
N ALA A 99 4.75 7.70 1.88
CA ALA A 99 6.16 7.36 1.74
C ALA A 99 7.05 8.10 2.76
N LYS A 100 6.82 9.41 2.96
CA LYS A 100 7.53 10.20 3.97
C LYS A 100 7.35 9.62 5.37
N GLU A 101 6.13 9.25 5.75
CA GLU A 101 5.87 8.69 7.07
C GLU A 101 6.53 7.31 7.26
N ILE A 102 6.56 6.47 6.22
CA ILE A 102 7.28 5.19 6.26
C ILE A 102 8.78 5.41 6.47
N ILE A 103 9.38 6.36 5.74
CA ILE A 103 10.80 6.72 5.89
C ILE A 103 11.06 7.26 7.31
N ARG A 104 10.20 8.14 7.82
CA ARG A 104 10.29 8.71 9.17
C ARG A 104 10.25 7.62 10.24
N LYS A 105 9.26 6.73 10.18
CA LYS A 105 9.13 5.60 11.12
C LYS A 105 10.33 4.67 11.06
N LYS A 106 10.84 4.37 9.86
CA LYS A 106 12.05 3.55 9.68
C LYS A 106 13.29 4.21 10.29
N HIS A 107 13.46 5.51 10.10
CA HIS A 107 14.57 6.27 10.69
C HIS A 107 14.49 6.31 12.23
N GLN A 108 13.31 6.63 12.79
CA GLN A 108 13.09 6.64 14.25
C GLN A 108 13.36 5.27 14.88
N LYS A 109 12.91 4.19 14.25
CA LYS A 109 13.19 2.83 14.70
C LYS A 109 14.69 2.55 14.72
N ARG A 110 15.41 2.89 13.64
CA ARG A 110 16.87 2.73 13.58
C ARG A 110 17.60 3.53 14.66
N LEU A 111 17.18 4.77 14.93
CA LEU A 111 17.76 5.57 16.00
C LEU A 111 17.55 4.93 17.38
N LYS A 112 16.35 4.40 17.64
CA LYS A 112 16.03 3.69 18.89
C LYS A 112 16.86 2.41 19.05
N GLU A 113 17.02 1.63 17.98
CA GLU A 113 17.83 0.41 17.97
C GLU A 113 19.32 0.71 18.18
N MET A 114 19.87 1.73 17.51
CA MET A 114 21.26 2.16 17.72
C MET A 114 21.51 2.64 19.15
N GLY A 115 20.54 3.36 19.75
CA GLY A 115 20.64 3.80 21.15
C GLY A 115 20.59 2.65 22.16
N MET A 116 19.82 1.58 21.89
CA MET A 116 19.80 0.38 22.73
C MET A 116 21.07 -0.48 22.59
N ALA A 117 21.70 -0.49 21.40
CA ALA A 117 22.94 -1.24 21.17
C ALA A 117 24.16 -0.64 21.91
N ALA A 118 24.18 0.67 22.15
CA ALA A 118 25.26 1.34 22.88
C ALA A 118 25.23 1.15 24.41
N GLY A 119 24.08 0.75 24.98
CA GLY A 119 23.90 0.60 26.43
C GLY A 119 24.24 -0.78 27.01
N GLY A 120 24.78 -1.70 26.20
CA GLY A 120 24.96 -3.12 26.58
C GLY A 120 26.35 -3.55 27.06
N ALA A 121 27.36 -2.68 27.06
CA ALA A 121 28.76 -3.10 27.21
C ALA A 121 29.34 -3.08 28.64
N ASP A 122 28.68 -2.49 29.65
CA ASP A 122 29.30 -2.19 30.96
C ASP A 122 28.88 -3.11 32.13
N LYS A 123 28.63 -4.41 31.87
CA LYS A 123 28.34 -5.39 32.95
C LYS A 123 29.18 -6.66 32.90
N VAL A 124 30.49 -6.55 32.67
CA VAL A 124 31.46 -7.62 32.96
C VAL A 124 32.69 -6.98 33.59
N SER A 125 32.66 -6.66 34.89
CA SER A 125 33.88 -6.29 35.65
C SER A 125 33.76 -6.34 37.18
N LYS A 126 32.66 -6.85 37.77
CA LYS A 126 32.52 -6.87 39.24
C LYS A 126 32.21 -8.27 39.79
N SER A 127 33.11 -9.23 39.55
CA SER A 127 33.13 -10.51 40.27
C SER A 127 34.48 -11.21 40.06
N ALA A 128 35.56 -10.62 40.53
CA ALA A 128 36.85 -11.30 40.66
C ALA A 128 37.75 -10.62 41.71
N GLU A 129 37.25 -10.36 42.91
CA GLU A 129 38.13 -10.05 44.05
C GLU A 129 37.44 -10.38 45.37
N LYS A 130 37.46 -11.66 45.72
CA LYS A 130 37.39 -12.11 47.11
C LYS A 130 37.99 -13.51 47.22
N VAL A 131 39.31 -13.53 47.40
CA VAL A 131 40.07 -14.63 48.01
C VAL A 131 40.63 -14.08 49.31
#